data_AF-A0A3P4B9E8-F1
#
_entry.id   AF-A0A3P4B9E8-F1
#
_cell.length_a   1.000
_cell.length_b   1.000
_cell.length_c   1.000
_cell.angle_alpha   90.00
_cell.angle_beta   90.00
_cell.angle_gamma   90.00
#
_symmetry.space_group_name_H-M   'P 1'
#
loop_
_entity.id
_entity.type
_entity.pdbx_description
1 polymer ?
#
loop_
_entity_poly.entity_id
_entity_poly.type
_entity_poly.pdbx_seq_one_letter_code
_entity_poly.pdbx_strand_id
1 'polypeptide(L)'
;MGHVEFLDALAAKLKEQDNAYTASPVYCIQERVLVTGIDPDYASDVGWFCEGDLADPQKSRALDRYYTRFGKEPENWTRTGYEWSWRYTGQFYLTKEAADAFVGASKYHRVYVDSAYRNHELKEVRRLLSGPLAQCVRALQQADQFISNGIEFGFIRMPDRDCPDPARLVPEAIKCALAHLATAREPHS
;
A
#
# COMPACT_ATOMS: atom_id res chain seq x y z
N MET A 1 7.95 11.70 -15.19
CA MET A 1 8.72 11.78 -13.94
C MET A 1 9.87 10.80 -14.05
N GLY A 2 11.11 11.25 -13.89
CA GLY A 2 12.29 10.38 -13.93
C GLY A 2 12.36 9.44 -12.71
N HIS A 3 13.08 8.32 -12.81
CA HIS A 3 13.19 7.33 -11.72
C HIS A 3 13.77 7.93 -10.42
N VAL A 4 14.73 8.85 -10.53
CA VAL A 4 15.30 9.53 -9.35
C VAL A 4 14.29 10.48 -8.71
N GLU A 5 13.53 11.23 -9.52
CA GLU A 5 12.46 12.11 -9.01
C GLU A 5 11.38 11.32 -8.26
N PHE A 6 11.02 10.14 -8.77
CA PHE A 6 10.13 9.22 -8.08
C PHE A 6 10.68 8.81 -6.71
N LEU A 7 11.93 8.35 -6.67
CA LEU A 7 12.58 7.90 -5.44
C LEU A 7 12.74 9.04 -4.42
N ASP A 8 13.03 10.25 -4.85
CA ASP A 8 13.13 11.41 -3.97
C ASP A 8 11.76 11.80 -3.39
N ALA A 9 10.72 11.83 -4.23
CA ALA A 9 9.37 12.10 -3.79
C ALA A 9 8.88 11.04 -2.79
N LEU A 10 9.17 9.76 -3.06
CA LEU A 10 8.87 8.67 -2.15
C LEU A 10 9.67 8.79 -0.85
N ALA A 11 10.97 9.08 -0.92
CA ALA A 11 11.83 9.24 0.24
C ALA A 11 11.37 10.37 1.16
N ALA A 12 10.96 11.51 0.59
CA ALA A 12 10.38 12.63 1.33
C ALA A 12 9.12 12.18 2.09
N LYS A 13 8.18 11.53 1.39
CA LYS A 13 6.95 11.00 2.01
C LYS A 13 7.25 9.99 3.12
N LEU A 14 8.20 9.08 2.92
CA LEU A 14 8.55 8.09 3.94
C LEU A 14 9.20 8.72 5.18
N LYS A 15 9.89 9.85 5.06
CA LYS A 15 10.46 10.59 6.19
C LYS A 15 9.42 11.44 6.93
N GLU A 16 8.52 12.08 6.18
CA GLU A 16 7.56 13.05 6.72
C GLU A 16 6.25 12.39 7.22
N GLN A 17 5.84 11.28 6.62
CA GLN A 17 4.61 10.54 6.97
C GLN A 17 4.81 9.47 8.05
N ASP A 18 6.04 9.27 8.56
CA ASP A 18 6.35 8.36 9.68
C ASP A 18 5.95 8.97 11.05
N ASN A 19 4.93 9.83 11.07
CA ASN A 19 4.49 10.60 12.24
C ASN A 19 3.08 10.23 12.74
N ALA A 20 2.48 9.13 12.25
CA ALA A 20 1.16 8.64 12.66
C ALA A 20 1.15 8.06 14.11
N TYR A 21 1.94 8.65 15.01
CA TYR A 21 2.17 8.21 16.39
C TYR A 21 2.57 6.73 16.52
N THR A 22 3.09 6.14 15.44
CA THR A 22 3.36 4.71 15.28
C THR A 22 4.67 4.56 14.53
N ALA A 23 5.54 3.65 14.98
CA ALA A 23 6.82 3.40 14.32
C ALA A 23 6.61 2.65 13.00
N SER A 24 7.26 3.10 11.91
CA SER A 24 7.23 2.43 10.60
C SER A 24 5.80 2.16 10.12
N PRO A 25 4.96 3.20 9.95
CA PRO A 25 3.57 3.04 9.61
C PRO A 25 3.41 2.46 8.21
N VAL A 26 2.43 1.58 8.10
CA VAL A 26 1.92 1.04 6.85
C VAL A 26 0.44 1.38 6.77
N TYR A 27 -0.02 1.69 5.56
CA TYR A 27 -1.37 2.17 5.34
C TYR A 27 -2.21 1.03 4.77
N CYS A 28 -2.90 0.32 5.65
CA CYS A 28 -3.71 -0.84 5.32
C CYS A 28 -5.12 -0.40 4.92
N ILE A 29 -5.74 -1.14 4.01
CA ILE A 29 -7.14 -0.94 3.66
C ILE A 29 -8.01 -1.84 4.53
N GLN A 30 -9.05 -1.22 5.10
CA GLN A 30 -10.13 -1.96 5.74
C GLN A 30 -11.42 -1.75 4.95
N GLU A 31 -12.19 -2.82 4.79
CA GLU A 31 -13.54 -2.80 4.25
C GLU A 31 -14.57 -2.86 5.38
N ARG A 32 -15.70 -2.19 5.18
CA ARG A 32 -16.84 -2.20 6.08
C ARG A 32 -17.71 -3.40 5.76
N VAL A 33 -17.82 -4.34 6.69
CA VAL A 33 -18.60 -5.56 6.56
C VAL A 33 -19.71 -5.59 7.60
N LEU A 34 -20.86 -6.15 7.21
CA LEU A 34 -21.96 -6.42 8.13
C LEU A 34 -21.78 -7.83 8.69
N VAL A 35 -21.69 -7.94 10.02
CA VAL A 35 -21.67 -9.22 10.72
C VAL A 35 -23.07 -9.45 11.27
N THR A 36 -23.71 -10.56 10.87
CA THR A 36 -25.07 -10.95 11.27
C THR A 36 -25.05 -12.31 11.96
N GLY A 37 -26.15 -12.69 12.61
CA GLY A 37 -26.23 -13.97 13.33
C GLY A 37 -25.70 -13.88 14.76
N ILE A 38 -25.55 -12.66 15.28
CA ILE A 38 -25.16 -12.44 16.68
C ILE A 38 -26.41 -12.69 17.52
N ASP A 39 -26.23 -13.36 18.65
CA ASP A 39 -27.28 -13.48 19.64
C ASP A 39 -27.78 -12.07 20.03
N PRO A 40 -29.09 -11.77 19.95
CA PRO A 40 -29.63 -10.46 20.26
C PRO A 40 -29.23 -9.91 21.63
N ASP A 41 -28.97 -10.78 22.62
CA ASP A 41 -28.58 -10.36 23.96
C ASP A 41 -27.11 -9.88 24.03
N TYR A 42 -26.31 -10.20 23.02
CA TYR A 42 -24.90 -9.84 22.91
C TYR A 42 -24.62 -8.83 21.79
N ALA A 43 -25.64 -8.43 21.03
CA ALA A 43 -25.49 -7.51 19.91
C ALA A 43 -25.77 -6.06 20.31
N SER A 44 -25.02 -5.13 19.71
CA SER A 44 -25.28 -3.69 19.89
C SER A 44 -26.56 -3.26 19.17
N ASP A 45 -26.84 -3.85 18.02
CA ASP A 45 -28.04 -3.60 17.22
C ASP A 45 -28.74 -4.92 16.90
N VAL A 46 -30.08 -4.88 16.82
CA VAL A 46 -30.91 -6.02 16.42
C VAL A 46 -31.74 -5.63 15.21
N GLY A 47 -31.73 -6.48 14.18
CA GLY A 47 -32.36 -6.21 12.91
C GLY A 47 -33.16 -7.39 12.37
N TRP A 48 -33.95 -7.10 11.36
CA TRP A 48 -34.68 -8.10 10.59
C TRP A 48 -34.00 -8.31 9.25
N PHE A 49 -33.71 -9.56 8.93
CA PHE A 49 -33.01 -9.93 7.70
C PHE A 49 -33.83 -10.88 6.84
N CYS A 50 -33.80 -10.67 5.53
CA CYS A 50 -34.39 -11.55 4.52
C CYS A 50 -33.33 -11.78 3.45
N GLU A 51 -32.93 -13.04 3.21
CA GLU A 51 -31.89 -13.41 2.23
C GLU A 51 -30.55 -12.64 2.39
N GLY A 52 -30.24 -12.17 3.60
CA GLY A 52 -29.03 -11.40 3.91
C GLY A 52 -29.21 -9.87 3.87
N ASP A 53 -30.34 -9.38 3.36
CA ASP A 53 -30.63 -7.95 3.33
C ASP A 53 -31.32 -7.47 4.61
N LEU A 54 -30.80 -6.38 5.18
CA LEU A 54 -31.37 -5.73 6.35
C LEU A 54 -32.64 -4.96 5.95
N ALA A 55 -33.73 -5.16 6.71
CA ALA A 55 -34.97 -4.41 6.54
C ALA A 55 -34.75 -2.90 6.69
N ASP A 56 -35.39 -2.12 5.82
CA ASP A 56 -35.46 -0.67 6.01
C ASP A 56 -36.21 -0.31 7.32
N PRO A 57 -36.07 0.92 7.83
CA PRO A 57 -36.67 1.32 9.11
C PRO A 57 -38.19 1.19 9.17
N GLN A 58 -38.90 1.39 8.06
CA GLN A 58 -40.37 1.29 8.03
C GLN A 58 -40.80 -0.19 8.06
N LYS A 59 -40.12 -1.04 7.28
CA LYS A 59 -40.36 -2.48 7.26
C LYS A 59 -40.00 -3.11 8.60
N SER A 60 -38.85 -2.77 9.18
CA SER A 60 -38.40 -3.23 10.49
C SER A 60 -39.45 -2.97 11.58
N ARG A 61 -40.00 -1.75 11.65
CA ARG A 61 -41.10 -1.41 12.59
C ARG A 61 -42.36 -2.26 12.40
N ALA A 62 -42.68 -2.64 11.16
CA ALA A 62 -43.83 -3.49 10.89
C ALA A 62 -43.59 -4.93 11.35
N LEU A 63 -42.37 -5.44 11.15
CA LEU A 63 -41.95 -6.77 11.60
C LEU A 63 -41.87 -6.83 13.13
N ASP A 64 -41.37 -5.78 13.79
CA ASP A 64 -41.40 -5.67 15.25
C ASP A 64 -42.83 -5.76 15.80
N ARG A 65 -43.78 -5.00 15.23
CA ARG A 65 -45.19 -5.08 15.64
C ARG A 65 -45.78 -6.47 15.45
N TYR A 66 -45.42 -7.17 14.37
CA TYR A 66 -45.85 -8.54 14.14
C TYR A 66 -45.28 -9.47 15.23
N TYR A 67 -43.97 -9.37 15.48
CA TYR A 67 -43.29 -10.20 16.47
C TYR A 67 -43.83 -9.97 17.88
N THR A 68 -44.04 -8.72 18.31
CA THR A 68 -44.66 -8.41 19.60
C THR A 68 -46.07 -8.98 19.72
N ARG A 69 -46.84 -8.99 18.62
CA ARG A 69 -48.23 -9.47 18.63
C ARG A 69 -48.34 -10.99 18.63
N PHE A 70 -47.50 -11.68 17.87
CA PHE A 70 -47.63 -13.12 17.62
C PHE A 70 -46.54 -13.98 18.27
N GLY A 71 -45.49 -13.36 18.82
CA GLY A 71 -44.36 -14.05 19.47
C GLY A 71 -43.52 -14.92 18.53
N LYS A 72 -43.66 -14.73 17.20
CA LYS A 72 -42.98 -15.54 16.20
C LYS A 72 -42.45 -14.69 15.06
N GLU A 73 -41.37 -15.16 14.46
CA GLU A 73 -40.77 -14.53 13.29
C GLU A 73 -41.69 -14.68 12.05
N PRO A 74 -41.89 -13.61 11.26
CA PRO A 74 -42.58 -13.69 9.98
C PRO A 74 -41.88 -14.62 8.98
N GLU A 75 -42.61 -15.14 8.01
CA GLU A 75 -42.06 -16.01 6.97
C GLU A 75 -40.93 -15.30 6.19
N ASN A 76 -39.80 -15.99 6.02
CA ASN A 76 -38.57 -15.52 5.36
C ASN A 76 -37.84 -14.35 6.07
N TRP A 77 -38.25 -13.99 7.28
CA TRP A 77 -37.59 -12.95 8.06
C TRP A 77 -36.99 -13.54 9.33
N THR A 78 -35.68 -13.32 9.54
CA THR A 78 -34.99 -13.70 10.78
C THR A 78 -34.70 -12.46 11.60
N ARG A 79 -34.98 -12.50 12.91
CA ARG A 79 -34.58 -11.46 13.85
C ARG A 79 -33.24 -11.84 14.47
N THR A 80 -32.20 -11.08 14.20
CA THR A 80 -30.86 -11.38 14.73
C THR A 80 -30.09 -10.11 15.06
N GLY A 81 -29.17 -10.23 16.01
CA GLY A 81 -28.18 -9.22 16.29
C GLY A 81 -27.23 -9.03 15.11
N TYR A 82 -26.82 -7.78 14.89
CA TYR A 82 -25.83 -7.46 13.89
C TYR A 82 -24.91 -6.33 14.35
N GLU A 83 -23.74 -6.23 13.75
CA GLU A 83 -22.84 -5.10 13.91
C GLU A 83 -22.08 -4.79 12.62
N TRP A 84 -21.71 -3.52 12.45
CA TRP A 84 -20.79 -3.13 11.39
C TRP A 84 -19.35 -3.24 11.91
N SER A 85 -18.53 -4.03 11.22
CA SER A 85 -17.13 -4.21 11.54
C SER A 85 -16.23 -3.78 10.39
N TRP A 86 -14.99 -3.44 10.72
CA TRP A 86 -13.96 -3.10 9.75
C TRP A 86 -12.98 -4.25 9.64
N ARG A 87 -12.86 -4.84 8.46
CA ARG A 87 -12.01 -6.02 8.21
C ARG A 87 -10.86 -5.65 7.29
N TYR A 88 -9.67 -6.18 7.55
CA TYR A 88 -8.53 -6.02 6.65
C TYR A 88 -8.77 -6.72 5.32
N THR A 89 -8.49 -6.02 4.22
CA THR A 89 -8.56 -6.60 2.86
C THR A 89 -7.29 -7.36 2.47
N GLY A 90 -6.23 -7.24 3.27
CA GLY A 90 -4.89 -7.74 2.94
C GLY A 90 -4.05 -6.79 2.09
N GLN A 91 -4.63 -5.67 1.62
CA GLN A 91 -3.92 -4.66 0.84
C GLN A 91 -3.33 -3.58 1.74
N PHE A 92 -2.08 -3.17 1.46
CA PHE A 92 -1.42 -2.07 2.15
C PHE A 92 -0.57 -1.23 1.20
N TYR A 93 -0.26 -0.01 1.64
CA TYR A 93 0.53 0.95 0.91
C TYR A 93 1.67 1.50 1.77
N LEU A 94 2.76 1.88 1.12
CA LEU A 94 3.92 2.52 1.76
C LEU A 94 3.65 3.98 2.15
N THR A 95 2.75 4.66 1.43
CA THR A 95 2.42 6.08 1.64
C THR A 95 0.93 6.27 1.88
N LYS A 96 0.59 7.28 2.69
CA LYS A 96 -0.79 7.64 2.98
C LYS A 96 -1.54 8.06 1.73
N GLU A 97 -0.88 8.85 0.88
CA GLU A 97 -1.44 9.37 -0.36
C GLU A 97 -1.87 8.26 -1.32
N ALA A 98 -1.06 7.21 -1.48
CA ALA A 98 -1.42 6.07 -2.32
C ALA A 98 -2.63 5.30 -1.75
N ALA A 99 -2.68 5.13 -0.42
CA ALA A 99 -3.84 4.50 0.23
C ALA A 99 -5.11 5.35 0.11
N ASP A 100 -5.00 6.66 0.32
CA ASP A 100 -6.12 7.60 0.19
C ASP A 100 -6.61 7.65 -1.27
N ALA A 101 -5.71 7.58 -2.26
CA ALA A 101 -6.07 7.51 -3.67
C ALA A 101 -6.84 6.23 -4.02
N PHE A 102 -6.47 5.10 -3.44
CA PHE A 102 -7.22 3.85 -3.61
C PHE A 102 -8.61 3.92 -2.99
N VAL A 103 -8.72 4.41 -1.74
CA VAL A 103 -10.01 4.53 -1.06
C VAL A 103 -10.93 5.52 -1.78
N GLY A 104 -10.36 6.62 -2.29
CA GLY A 104 -11.11 7.66 -2.98
C GLY A 104 -12.29 8.17 -2.14
N ALA A 105 -13.46 8.28 -2.77
CA ALA A 105 -14.72 8.65 -2.11
C ALA A 105 -15.53 7.45 -1.60
N SER A 106 -14.92 6.26 -1.48
CA SER A 106 -15.62 5.05 -1.06
C SER A 106 -16.18 5.20 0.36
N LYS A 107 -17.43 4.81 0.55
CA LYS A 107 -18.06 4.69 1.89
C LYS A 107 -17.81 3.33 2.54
N TYR A 108 -17.29 2.37 1.78
CA TYR A 108 -17.09 0.99 2.19
C TYR A 108 -15.64 0.68 2.54
N HIS A 109 -14.69 1.54 2.15
CA HIS A 109 -13.28 1.37 2.47
C HIS A 109 -12.79 2.53 3.35
N ARG A 110 -11.80 2.24 4.19
CA ARG A 110 -11.05 3.25 4.93
C ARG A 110 -9.58 2.91 4.98
N VAL A 111 -8.75 3.94 5.17
CA VAL A 111 -7.34 3.77 5.51
C VAL A 111 -7.20 3.54 7.01
N TYR A 112 -6.54 2.45 7.39
CA TYR A 112 -6.13 2.14 8.75
C TYR A 112 -4.61 2.15 8.82
N VAL A 113 -4.06 2.74 9.89
CA VAL A 113 -2.60 2.77 10.10
C VAL A 113 -2.20 1.60 10.97
N ASP A 114 -1.37 0.72 10.43
CA ASP A 114 -0.72 -0.35 11.17
C ASP A 114 0.80 -0.12 11.23
N SER A 115 1.54 -0.96 11.95
CA SER A 115 2.96 -0.82 12.18
C SER A 115 3.76 -1.98 11.60
N ALA A 116 4.80 -1.66 10.83
CA ALA A 116 5.83 -2.61 10.44
C ALA A 116 6.87 -2.89 11.54
N TYR A 117 6.64 -2.46 12.80
CA TYR A 117 7.63 -2.52 13.87
C TYR A 117 8.27 -3.90 14.06
N ARG A 118 7.50 -4.99 13.93
CA ARG A 118 8.01 -6.38 14.05
C ARG A 118 8.46 -6.99 12.71
N ASN A 119 8.22 -6.33 11.59
CA ASN A 119 8.60 -6.81 10.26
C ASN A 119 9.95 -6.21 9.85
N HIS A 120 11.02 -6.98 10.02
CA HIS A 120 12.38 -6.50 9.73
C HIS A 120 12.63 -6.27 8.23
N GLU A 121 12.04 -7.10 7.36
CA GLU A 121 12.16 -6.98 5.91
C GLU A 121 11.54 -5.66 5.43
N LEU A 122 10.32 -5.36 5.88
CA LEU A 122 9.63 -4.12 5.48
C LEU A 122 10.31 -2.88 6.04
N LYS A 123 10.88 -2.96 7.26
CA LYS A 123 11.71 -1.88 7.81
C LYS A 123 12.95 -1.62 6.94
N GLU A 124 13.61 -2.67 6.48
CA GLU A 124 14.80 -2.53 5.63
C GLU A 124 14.46 -1.97 4.25
N VAL A 125 13.38 -2.45 3.62
CA VAL A 125 12.87 -1.89 2.37
C VAL A 125 12.56 -0.41 2.53
N ARG A 126 11.86 -0.01 3.59
CA ARG A 126 11.56 1.40 3.89
C ARG A 126 12.84 2.22 4.11
N ARG A 127 13.83 1.68 4.83
CA ARG A 127 15.12 2.35 5.07
C ARG A 127 15.89 2.61 3.77
N LEU A 128 15.87 1.65 2.84
CA LEU A 128 16.51 1.81 1.53
C LEU A 128 15.77 2.84 0.67
N LEU A 129 14.43 2.82 0.68
CA LEU A 129 13.57 3.74 -0.07
C LEU A 129 13.52 5.16 0.51
N SER A 130 13.93 5.37 1.77
CA SER A 130 13.94 6.70 2.41
C SER A 130 15.12 7.59 2.01
N GLY A 131 15.88 7.21 0.98
CA GLY A 131 16.95 8.05 0.42
C GLY A 131 18.21 7.31 -0.04
N PRO A 132 18.70 6.25 0.65
CA PRO A 132 19.92 5.55 0.23
C PRO A 132 19.86 5.07 -1.23
N LEU A 133 18.74 4.51 -1.66
CA LEU A 133 18.59 4.06 -3.04
C LEU A 133 18.66 5.24 -4.03
N ALA A 134 17.98 6.36 -3.75
CA ALA A 134 18.05 7.56 -4.58
C ALA A 134 19.49 8.10 -4.69
N GLN A 135 20.24 8.09 -3.58
CA GLN A 135 21.65 8.49 -3.54
C GLN A 135 22.53 7.57 -4.38
N CYS A 136 22.33 6.24 -4.30
CA CYS A 136 23.05 5.28 -5.13
C CYS A 136 22.80 5.52 -6.63
N VAL A 137 21.55 5.74 -7.03
CA VAL A 137 21.22 6.01 -8.44
C VAL A 137 21.85 7.32 -8.92
N ARG A 138 21.79 8.39 -8.11
CA ARG A 138 22.46 9.67 -8.42
C ARG A 138 23.97 9.51 -8.56
N ALA A 139 24.61 8.75 -7.66
CA ALA A 139 26.04 8.49 -7.73
C ALA A 139 26.43 7.73 -9.01
N LEU A 140 25.62 6.75 -9.43
CA LEU A 140 25.83 6.03 -10.69
C LEU A 140 25.70 6.95 -11.91
N GLN A 141 24.68 7.82 -11.93
CA GLN A 141 24.50 8.81 -13.00
C GLN A 141 25.68 9.80 -13.07
N GLN A 142 26.15 10.28 -11.92
CA GLN A 142 27.31 11.17 -11.84
C GLN A 142 28.60 10.47 -12.28
N ALA A 143 28.78 9.19 -11.91
CA ALA A 143 29.93 8.39 -12.34
C ALA A 143 29.92 8.17 -13.86
N ASP A 144 28.76 7.84 -14.46
CA ASP A 144 28.62 7.69 -15.91
C ASP A 144 28.99 8.99 -16.64
N GLN A 145 28.47 10.13 -16.16
CA GLN A 145 28.76 11.44 -16.73
C GLN A 145 30.25 11.80 -16.59
N PHE A 146 30.83 11.58 -15.42
CA PHE A 146 32.24 11.86 -15.15
C PHE A 146 33.15 11.06 -16.08
N ILE A 147 32.90 9.75 -16.21
CA ILE A 147 33.68 8.86 -17.06
C ILE A 147 33.51 9.24 -18.54
N SER A 148 32.27 9.43 -18.99
CA SER A 148 31.98 9.79 -20.38
C SER A 148 32.66 11.10 -20.78
N ASN A 149 32.54 12.14 -19.96
CA ASN A 149 33.21 13.42 -20.18
C ASN A 149 34.73 13.28 -20.13
N GLY A 150 35.25 12.52 -19.17
CA GLY A 150 36.67 12.30 -19.04
C GLY A 150 37.28 11.64 -20.28
N ILE A 151 36.58 10.67 -20.87
CA ILE A 151 37.00 10.01 -22.11
C ILE A 151 36.89 10.99 -23.29
N GLU A 152 35.73 11.63 -23.46
CA GLU A 152 35.46 12.55 -24.57
C GLU A 152 36.45 13.71 -24.62
N PHE A 153 36.75 14.32 -23.48
CA PHE A 153 37.69 15.44 -23.38
C PHE A 153 39.15 14.99 -23.20
N GLY A 154 39.43 13.69 -23.20
CA GLY A 154 40.79 13.13 -23.14
C GLY A 154 41.47 13.18 -21.77
N PHE A 155 40.74 13.47 -20.68
CA PHE A 155 41.23 13.42 -19.30
C PHE A 155 41.36 11.99 -18.76
N ILE A 156 40.60 11.04 -19.30
CA ILE A 156 40.63 9.61 -18.96
C ILE A 156 41.03 8.84 -20.22
N ARG A 157 42.09 8.05 -20.13
CA ARG A 157 42.46 7.09 -21.17
C ARG A 157 41.96 5.70 -20.79
N MET A 158 41.08 5.14 -21.62
CA MET A 158 40.59 3.78 -21.43
C MET A 158 41.67 2.76 -21.82
N PRO A 159 41.82 1.66 -21.06
CA PRO A 159 42.69 0.57 -21.47
C PRO A 159 42.29 -0.01 -22.82
N ASP A 160 43.28 -0.42 -23.61
CA ASP A 160 43.07 -1.07 -24.90
C ASP A 160 42.32 -2.41 -24.74
N ARG A 161 41.73 -2.88 -25.84
CA ARG A 161 40.87 -4.08 -25.85
C ARG A 161 41.58 -5.34 -25.33
N ASP A 162 42.88 -5.45 -25.55
CA ASP A 162 43.69 -6.62 -25.18
C ASP A 162 44.36 -6.47 -23.81
N CYS A 163 44.16 -5.33 -23.14
CA CYS A 163 44.66 -5.09 -21.79
C CYS A 163 43.72 -5.77 -20.76
N PRO A 164 44.21 -6.64 -19.87
CA PRO A 164 43.40 -7.31 -18.84
C PRO A 164 43.10 -6.38 -17.66
N ASP A 165 42.74 -5.13 -17.93
CA ASP A 165 42.39 -4.13 -16.91
C ASP A 165 40.86 -4.08 -16.72
N PRO A 166 40.35 -4.34 -15.51
CA PRO A 166 38.92 -4.30 -15.22
C PRO A 166 38.31 -2.90 -15.42
N ALA A 167 39.11 -1.82 -15.41
CA ALA A 167 38.63 -0.47 -15.66
C ALA A 167 37.91 -0.34 -17.01
N ARG A 168 38.27 -1.16 -18.02
CA ARG A 168 37.59 -1.15 -19.32
C ARG A 168 36.10 -1.50 -19.23
N LEU A 169 35.72 -2.30 -18.23
CA LEU A 169 34.36 -2.83 -18.08
C LEU A 169 33.44 -1.85 -17.36
N VAL A 170 33.99 -0.87 -16.64
CA VAL A 170 33.25 0.03 -15.77
C VAL A 170 32.21 0.87 -16.52
N PRO A 171 32.50 1.50 -17.68
CA PRO A 171 31.50 2.30 -18.39
C PRO A 171 30.28 1.47 -18.80
N GLU A 172 30.50 0.28 -19.37
CA GLU A 172 29.42 -0.63 -19.76
C GLU A 172 28.65 -1.17 -18.55
N ALA A 173 29.35 -1.49 -17.45
CA ALA A 173 28.71 -1.96 -16.23
C ALA A 173 27.77 -0.91 -15.61
N ILE A 174 28.19 0.37 -15.58
CA ILE A 174 27.36 1.47 -15.06
C ILE A 174 26.14 1.69 -15.97
N LYS A 175 26.35 1.75 -17.29
CA LYS A 175 25.25 1.89 -18.26
C LYS A 175 24.26 0.75 -18.17
N CYS A 176 24.74 -0.48 -18.02
CA CYS A 176 23.90 -1.66 -17.84
C CYS A 176 23.09 -1.58 -16.54
N ALA A 177 23.70 -1.17 -15.43
CA ALA A 177 23.01 -0.99 -14.15
C ALA A 177 21.91 0.09 -14.23
N LEU A 178 22.21 1.24 -14.84
CA LEU A 178 21.23 2.31 -15.06
C LEU A 178 20.10 1.86 -15.99
N ALA A 179 20.42 1.11 -17.05
CA ALA A 179 19.42 0.56 -17.96
C ALA A 179 18.50 -0.45 -17.26
N HIS A 180 19.03 -1.36 -16.44
CA HIS A 180 18.21 -2.30 -15.66
C HIS A 180 17.26 -1.58 -14.71
N LEU A 181 17.70 -0.52 -14.06
CA LEU A 181 16.84 0.29 -13.19
C LEU A 181 15.69 0.99 -13.98
N ALA A 182 15.90 1.28 -15.26
CA ALA A 182 14.91 1.91 -16.12
C ALA A 182 13.95 0.93 -16.79
N THR A 183 14.43 -0.28 -17.12
CA THR A 183 13.66 -1.29 -17.86
C THR A 183 13.02 -2.36 -16.99
N ALA A 184 13.43 -2.47 -15.71
CA ALA A 184 12.75 -3.33 -14.75
C ALA A 184 11.29 -2.90 -14.62
N ARG A 185 10.40 -3.74 -15.14
CA ARG A 185 8.95 -3.60 -15.02
C ARG A 185 8.42 -4.77 -14.20
N GLU A 186 7.26 -4.57 -13.58
CA GLU A 186 6.57 -5.71 -13.00
C GLU A 186 6.25 -6.70 -14.12
N PRO A 187 6.39 -8.02 -13.89
CA PRO A 187 6.10 -9.03 -14.91
C PRO A 187 4.62 -9.00 -15.38
N HIS A 188 3.77 -8.24 -14.70
CA HIS A 188 2.33 -8.12 -14.97
C HIS A 188 1.88 -6.67 -15.22
N SER A 189 2.80 -5.72 -15.44
CA SER A 189 2.49 -4.32 -15.79
C SER A 189 2.37 -4.06 -17.28
#